data_AF-A0A1H0CB33-F1
#
_entry.id   AF-A0A1H0CB33-F1
#
_cell.length_a   1.000
_cell.length_b   1.000
_cell.length_c   1.000
_cell.angle_alpha   90.00
_cell.angle_beta   90.00
_cell.angle_gamma   90.00
#
_symmetry.space_group_name_H-M   'P 1'
#
loop_
_entity.id
_entity.type
_entity.pdbx_description
1 polymer ?
#
loop_
_entity_poly.entity_id
_entity_poly.type
_entity_poly.pdbx_seq_one_letter_code
_entity_poly.pdbx_strand_id
1 'polypeptide(L)'
;MWYLYGLALLAGVANAIEPGQNATLAKATGQPMLAGIFCFVLAIVCLFGVMVVVRLRSQSTSEQATPVPWWAWPGGILGAAVVLAQLYVSEQIGAAPFLGCVITAGVVGSIALDHYGLVGFERHPVGRWRIAGGVLMLVGVALVAAF
;
A
#
# COMPACT_ATOMS: atom_id res chain seq x y z
N MET A 1 12.69 9.88 -14.83
CA MET A 1 11.47 10.52 -14.31
C MET A 1 10.22 9.91 -14.94
N TRP A 2 10.03 9.94 -16.27
CA TRP A 2 8.83 9.35 -16.91
C TRP A 2 8.65 7.83 -16.67
N TYR A 3 9.75 7.07 -16.62
CA TYR A 3 9.72 5.62 -16.34
C TYR A 3 9.17 5.26 -14.95
N LEU A 4 9.25 6.18 -13.97
CA LEU A 4 8.71 5.97 -12.61
C LEU A 4 7.18 5.93 -12.62
N TYR A 5 6.54 6.73 -13.47
CA TYR A 5 5.09 6.65 -13.66
C TYR A 5 4.68 5.32 -14.28
N GLY A 6 5.49 4.76 -15.19
CA GLY A 6 5.28 3.42 -15.74
C GLY A 6 5.33 2.33 -14.66
N LEU A 7 6.31 2.39 -13.76
CA LEU A 7 6.39 1.49 -12.60
C LEU A 7 5.20 1.67 -11.65
N ALA A 8 4.77 2.90 -11.39
CA ALA A 8 3.62 3.17 -10.54
C ALA A 8 2.31 2.62 -11.15
N LEU A 9 2.14 2.72 -12.47
CA LEU A 9 1.00 2.13 -13.17
C LEU A 9 1.02 0.59 -13.08
N LEU A 10 2.17 -0.04 -13.28
CA LEU A 10 2.34 -1.49 -13.12
C LEU A 10 2.04 -1.93 -11.69
N ALA A 11 2.51 -1.17 -10.68
CA ALA A 11 2.18 -1.41 -9.28
C ALA A 11 0.67 -1.27 -9.03
N GLY A 12 0.00 -0.31 -9.66
CA GLY A 12 -1.45 -0.16 -9.60
C GLY A 12 -2.20 -1.38 -10.17
N VAL A 13 -1.74 -1.91 -11.31
CA VAL A 13 -2.29 -3.15 -11.89
C VAL A 13 -2.06 -4.34 -10.95
N ALA A 14 -0.86 -4.46 -10.39
CA ALA A 14 -0.55 -5.52 -9.41
C ALA A 14 -1.45 -5.43 -8.17
N ASN A 15 -1.69 -4.23 -7.65
CA ASN A 15 -2.57 -3.98 -6.51
C ASN A 15 -4.04 -4.33 -6.80
N ALA A 16 -4.47 -4.31 -8.06
CA ALA A 16 -5.79 -4.78 -8.46
C ALA A 16 -5.88 -6.32 -8.55
N ILE A 17 -4.78 -6.99 -8.90
CA ILE A 17 -4.70 -8.45 -9.05
C ILE A 17 -4.53 -9.15 -7.69
N GLU A 18 -3.71 -8.58 -6.80
CA GLU A 18 -3.37 -9.11 -5.49
C GLU A 18 -4.60 -9.55 -4.66
N PRO A 19 -5.67 -8.72 -4.47
CA PRO A 19 -6.84 -9.14 -3.73
C PRO A 19 -7.49 -10.42 -4.28
N GLY A 20 -7.52 -10.59 -5.61
CA GLY A 20 -8.05 -11.80 -6.25
C GLY A 20 -7.20 -13.04 -5.98
N GLN A 21 -5.87 -12.90 -5.97
CA GLN A 21 -4.95 -13.97 -5.61
C GLN A 21 -5.09 -14.36 -4.13
N ASN A 22 -5.13 -13.36 -3.24
CA ASN A 22 -5.30 -13.53 -1.80
C ASN A 22 -6.63 -14.23 -1.48
N ALA A 23 -7.74 -13.81 -2.10
CA ALA A 23 -9.04 -14.43 -1.94
C ALA A 23 -9.07 -15.88 -2.46
N THR A 24 -8.40 -16.17 -3.58
CA THR A 24 -8.31 -17.54 -4.12
C THR A 24 -7.52 -18.45 -3.18
N LEU A 25 -6.40 -17.97 -2.63
CA LEU A 25 -5.61 -18.72 -1.67
C LEU A 25 -6.38 -18.95 -0.37
N ALA A 26 -7.09 -17.94 0.14
CA ALA A 26 -7.95 -18.05 1.32
C ALA A 26 -9.06 -19.09 1.14
N LYS A 27 -9.70 -19.13 -0.04
CA LYS A 27 -10.72 -20.14 -0.39
C LYS A 27 -10.13 -21.55 -0.49
N ALA A 28 -8.94 -21.69 -1.07
CA ALA A 28 -8.28 -22.98 -1.22
C ALA A 28 -7.80 -23.57 0.11
N THR A 29 -7.33 -22.74 1.05
CA THR A 29 -6.89 -23.19 2.38
C THR A 29 -8.04 -23.34 3.37
N GLY A 30 -9.21 -22.75 3.08
CA GLY A 30 -10.33 -22.64 4.03
C GLY A 30 -10.00 -21.79 5.27
N GLN A 31 -8.84 -21.14 5.29
CA GLN A 31 -8.29 -20.42 6.43
C GLN A 31 -7.66 -19.11 5.93
N PRO A 32 -8.41 -18.00 5.92
CA PRO A 32 -7.94 -16.71 5.40
C PRO A 32 -6.64 -16.23 6.07
N MET A 33 -6.52 -16.47 7.38
CA MET A 33 -5.34 -16.06 8.14
C MET A 33 -4.07 -16.82 7.74
N LEU A 34 -4.18 -18.11 7.41
CA LEU A 34 -3.06 -18.88 6.86
C LEU A 34 -2.65 -18.35 5.49
N ALA A 35 -3.61 -18.04 4.61
CA ALA A 35 -3.33 -17.46 3.30
C ALA A 35 -2.55 -16.14 3.42
N GLY A 36 -2.98 -15.25 4.33
CA GLY A 36 -2.27 -14.01 4.63
C GLY A 36 -0.83 -14.24 5.12
N ILE A 37 -0.63 -15.19 6.04
CA ILE A 37 0.72 -15.54 6.55
C ILE A 37 1.61 -16.02 5.40
N PHE A 38 1.11 -16.91 4.53
CA PHE A 38 1.87 -17.38 3.38
C PHE A 38 2.27 -16.24 2.44
N CYS A 39 1.36 -15.32 2.13
CA CYS A 39 1.67 -14.14 1.31
C CYS A 39 2.74 -13.25 1.97
N PHE A 40 2.66 -13.01 3.28
CA PHE A 40 3.68 -12.24 3.99
C PHE A 40 5.04 -12.92 4.00
N VAL A 41 5.08 -14.24 4.21
CA VAL A 41 6.34 -15.00 4.16
C VAL A 41 6.95 -14.91 2.75
N LEU A 42 6.13 -15.07 1.70
CA LEU A 42 6.61 -14.94 0.32
C LEU A 42 7.12 -13.53 0.02
N ALA A 43 6.44 -12.49 0.51
CA ALA A 43 6.88 -11.10 0.41
C ALA A 43 8.23 -10.88 1.11
N ILE A 44 8.42 -11.42 2.32
CA ILE A 44 9.69 -11.36 3.05
C ILE A 44 10.81 -12.04 2.27
N VAL A 45 10.57 -13.24 1.73
CA VAL A 45 11.54 -13.98 0.91
C VAL A 45 11.92 -13.19 -0.35
N CYS A 46 10.93 -12.59 -1.02
CA CYS A 46 11.15 -11.76 -2.20
C CYS A 46 12.00 -10.52 -1.86
N LEU A 47 11.64 -9.78 -0.81
CA LEU A 47 12.38 -8.61 -0.34
C LEU A 47 13.82 -8.97 0.06
N PHE A 48 14.02 -10.12 0.72
CA PHE A 48 15.35 -10.60 1.08
C PHE A 48 16.18 -10.95 -0.15
N GLY A 49 15.59 -11.64 -1.14
CA GLY A 49 16.25 -11.94 -2.40
C GLY A 49 16.68 -10.68 -3.16
N VAL A 50 15.79 -9.69 -3.26
CA VAL A 50 16.11 -8.38 -3.88
C VAL A 50 17.23 -7.69 -3.11
N MET A 51 17.17 -7.67 -1.77
CA MET A 51 18.22 -7.09 -0.93
C MET A 51 19.58 -7.73 -1.22
N VAL A 52 19.65 -9.07 -1.31
CA VAL A 52 20.89 -9.79 -1.62
C VAL A 52 21.41 -9.40 -2.99
N VAL A 53 20.57 -9.38 -4.03
CA VAL A 53 20.98 -9.00 -5.39
C VAL A 53 21.47 -7.55 -5.44
N VAL A 54 20.77 -6.61 -4.80
CA VAL A 54 21.17 -5.19 -4.74
C VAL A 54 22.50 -5.04 -4.02
N ARG A 55 22.68 -5.73 -2.88
CA ARG A 55 23.93 -5.68 -2.10
C ARG A 55 25.10 -6.32 -2.84
N LEU A 56 24.88 -7.38 -3.60
CA LEU A 56 25.90 -8.00 -4.44
C LEU A 56 26.34 -7.09 -5.60
N ARG A 57 25.44 -6.21 -6.09
CA ARG A 57 25.76 -5.23 -7.15
C ARG A 57 26.37 -3.93 -6.59
N SER A 58 26.06 -3.56 -5.36
CA SER A 58 26.60 -2.38 -4.69
C SER A 58 27.88 -2.73 -3.91
N GLN A 59 29.05 -2.56 -4.52
CA GLN A 59 30.36 -2.82 -3.88
C GLN A 59 30.80 -1.75 -2.85
N SER A 60 29.93 -0.80 -2.52
CA SER A 60 30.17 0.30 -1.59
C SER A 60 28.80 0.60 -0.93
N THR A 61 28.64 0.92 0.35
CA THR A 61 29.51 1.45 1.40
C THR A 61 28.98 0.90 2.74
N SER A 62 29.83 0.85 3.77
CA SER A 62 29.37 0.83 5.16
C SER A 62 28.56 2.11 5.43
N GLU A 63 27.28 2.13 5.06
CA GLU A 63 26.40 3.23 5.40
C GLU A 63 26.28 3.26 6.93
N GLN A 64 26.75 4.37 7.51
CA GLN A 64 26.57 4.63 8.93
C GLN A 64 25.08 4.52 9.22
N ALA A 65 24.72 3.62 10.15
CA ALA A 65 23.35 3.43 10.60
C ALA A 65 22.86 4.76 11.18
N THR A 66 22.17 5.53 10.35
CA THR A 66 21.55 6.79 10.78
C THR A 66 20.41 6.38 11.71
N PRO A 67 20.30 6.97 12.92
CA PRO A 67 19.26 6.59 13.87
C PRO A 67 17.89 6.75 13.23
N VAL A 68 17.19 5.63 13.05
CA VAL A 68 15.87 5.58 12.43
C VAL A 68 14.83 6.02 13.47
N PRO A 69 13.96 6.99 13.16
CA PRO A 69 12.94 7.44 14.09
C PRO A 69 11.96 6.32 14.45
N TRP A 70 11.52 6.29 15.70
CA TRP A 70 10.68 5.21 16.25
C TRP A 70 9.34 5.01 15.50
N TRP A 71 8.81 6.06 14.86
CA TRP A 71 7.57 5.99 14.08
C TRP A 71 7.72 5.29 12.71
N ALA A 72 8.93 5.04 12.23
CA ALA A 72 9.16 4.35 10.95
C ALA A 72 9.00 2.81 11.06
N TRP A 73 9.28 2.25 12.24
CA TRP A 73 9.20 0.81 12.51
C TRP A 73 7.81 0.18 12.37
N PRO A 74 6.70 0.80 12.81
CA PRO A 74 5.36 0.20 12.69
C PRO A 74 4.82 0.12 11.26
N GLY A 75 5.53 0.60 10.23
CA GLY A 75 5.06 0.55 8.83
C GLY A 75 4.68 -0.87 8.37
N GLY A 76 5.44 -1.89 8.77
CA GLY A 76 5.10 -3.28 8.49
C GLY A 76 3.80 -3.76 9.15
N ILE A 77 3.50 -3.27 10.37
CA ILE A 77 2.26 -3.59 11.08
C ILE A 77 1.06 -2.95 10.39
N LEU A 78 1.21 -1.71 9.91
CA LEU A 78 0.17 -1.03 9.13
C LEU A 78 -0.12 -1.78 7.82
N GLY A 79 0.91 -2.27 7.13
CA GLY A 79 0.76 -3.12 5.95
C GLY A 79 0.00 -4.42 6.25
N ALA A 80 0.33 -5.10 7.36
CA ALA A 80 -0.40 -6.28 7.81
C ALA A 80 -1.87 -6.00 8.11
N ALA A 81 -2.18 -4.87 8.74
CA ALA A 81 -3.56 -4.46 9.00
C ALA A 81 -4.36 -4.24 7.71
N VAL A 82 -3.74 -3.66 6.67
CA VAL A 82 -4.39 -3.47 5.35
C VAL A 82 -4.70 -4.81 4.67
N VAL A 83 -3.77 -5.77 4.70
CA VAL A 83 -3.99 -7.11 4.13
C VAL A 83 -5.07 -7.86 4.89
N LEU A 84 -5.10 -7.76 6.23
CA LEU A 84 -6.20 -8.34 7.02
C LEU A 84 -7.54 -7.70 6.66
N ALA A 85 -7.61 -6.37 6.60
CA ALA A 85 -8.81 -5.67 6.16
C ALA A 85 -9.22 -6.10 4.74
N GLN A 86 -8.27 -6.29 3.83
CA GLN A 86 -8.54 -6.80 2.49
C GLN A 86 -9.15 -8.19 2.53
N LEU A 87 -8.58 -9.15 3.26
CA LEU A 87 -9.09 -10.51 3.36
C LEU A 87 -10.52 -10.58 3.93
N TYR A 88 -10.85 -9.76 4.93
CA TYR A 88 -12.18 -9.79 5.55
C TYR A 88 -13.22 -8.92 4.84
N VAL A 89 -12.82 -7.73 4.37
CA VAL A 89 -13.75 -6.72 3.84
C VAL A 89 -13.98 -6.91 2.34
N SER A 90 -12.96 -7.29 1.56
CA SER A 90 -13.13 -7.43 0.10
C SER A 90 -14.08 -8.57 -0.29
N GLU A 91 -14.20 -9.61 0.53
CA GLU A 91 -15.19 -10.67 0.30
C GLU A 91 -16.63 -10.19 0.54
N GLN A 92 -16.84 -9.17 1.39
CA GLN A 92 -18.18 -8.69 1.74
C GLN A 92 -18.69 -7.61 0.79
N ILE A 93 -17.84 -6.65 0.42
CA ILE A 93 -18.26 -5.50 -0.40
C ILE A 93 -17.76 -5.60 -1.85
N GLY A 94 -16.88 -6.55 -2.16
CA GLY A 94 -16.25 -6.70 -3.47
C GLY A 94 -14.92 -5.95 -3.59
N ALA A 95 -14.09 -6.40 -4.54
CA ALA A 95 -12.72 -5.88 -4.72
C ALA A 95 -12.68 -4.42 -5.19
N ALA A 96 -13.58 -4.02 -6.11
CA ALA A 96 -13.60 -2.67 -6.67
C ALA A 96 -13.89 -1.58 -5.62
N PRO A 97 -14.97 -1.66 -4.81
CA PRO A 97 -15.23 -0.66 -3.78
C PRO A 97 -14.21 -0.71 -2.64
N PHE A 98 -13.68 -1.89 -2.29
CA PHE A 98 -12.58 -1.98 -1.32
C PHE A 98 -11.33 -1.21 -1.81
N LEU A 99 -10.86 -1.49 -3.03
CA LEU A 99 -9.69 -0.84 -3.61
C LEU A 99 -9.90 0.66 -3.76
N GLY A 100 -11.08 1.06 -4.22
CA GLY A 100 -11.47 2.46 -4.32
C GLY A 100 -11.39 3.17 -2.96
N CYS A 101 -11.91 2.56 -1.91
CA CYS A 101 -11.91 3.12 -0.55
C CYS A 101 -10.48 3.26 -0.02
N VAL A 102 -9.65 2.23 -0.20
CA VAL A 102 -8.24 2.23 0.24
C VAL A 102 -7.45 3.32 -0.48
N ILE A 103 -7.57 3.43 -1.81
CA ILE A 103 -6.86 4.45 -2.59
C ILE A 103 -7.34 5.85 -2.21
N THR A 104 -8.65 6.05 -2.06
CA THR A 104 -9.22 7.35 -1.68
C THR A 104 -8.78 7.77 -0.30
N ALA A 105 -8.89 6.88 0.69
CA ALA A 105 -8.43 7.14 2.05
C ALA A 105 -6.91 7.38 2.11
N GLY A 106 -6.14 6.63 1.32
CA GLY A 106 -4.68 6.80 1.20
C GLY A 106 -4.31 8.17 0.65
N VAL A 107 -4.98 8.64 -0.42
CA VAL A 107 -4.71 9.96 -1.01
C VAL A 107 -5.16 11.09 -0.09
N VAL A 108 -6.37 11.01 0.49
CA VAL A 108 -6.86 12.03 1.44
C VAL A 108 -5.98 12.09 2.68
N GLY A 109 -5.59 10.93 3.21
CA GLY A 109 -4.65 10.80 4.33
C GLY A 109 -3.29 11.40 4.00
N SER A 110 -2.73 11.10 2.82
CA SER A 110 -1.46 11.70 2.37
C SER A 110 -1.56 13.22 2.24
N ILE A 111 -2.65 13.78 1.71
CA ILE A 111 -2.84 15.24 1.64
C ILE A 111 -2.82 15.85 3.05
N ALA A 112 -3.46 15.19 4.03
CA ALA A 112 -3.44 15.64 5.41
C ALA A 112 -2.04 15.52 6.04
N LEU A 113 -1.34 14.40 5.84
CA LEU A 113 0.01 14.17 6.37
C LEU A 113 1.02 15.14 5.77
N ASP A 114 0.96 15.39 4.46
CA ASP A 114 1.78 16.38 3.74
C ASP A 114 1.58 17.79 4.29
N HIS A 115 0.36 18.14 4.70
CA HIS A 115 0.07 19.47 5.25
C HIS A 115 0.83 19.74 6.54
N TYR A 116 0.86 18.72 7.40
CA TYR A 116 1.49 18.76 8.72
C TYR A 116 2.96 18.33 8.70
N GLY A 117 3.46 17.79 7.58
CA GLY A 117 4.82 17.26 7.46
C GLY A 117 5.08 16.07 8.39
N LEU A 118 4.05 15.27 8.66
CA LEU A 118 4.13 14.13 9.58
C LEU A 118 4.75 12.91 8.88
N VAL A 119 5.33 11.98 9.65
CA VAL A 119 5.83 10.68 9.13
C VAL A 119 6.87 10.82 7.99
N GLY A 120 7.71 11.86 8.05
CA GLY A 120 8.79 12.07 7.08
C GLY A 120 8.35 12.61 5.72
N PHE A 121 7.07 12.98 5.54
CA PHE A 121 6.61 13.67 4.34
C PHE A 121 7.15 15.10 4.26
N GLU A 122 7.57 15.53 3.07
CA GLU A 122 7.91 16.92 2.81
C GLU A 122 6.66 17.79 2.96
N ARG A 123 6.78 18.89 3.70
CA ARG A 123 5.65 19.76 3.99
C ARG A 123 5.17 20.48 2.73
N HIS A 124 4.04 20.05 2.19
CA HIS A 124 3.43 20.66 1.02
C HIS A 124 2.15 21.41 1.45
N PRO A 125 2.08 22.74 1.26
CA PRO A 125 0.88 23.49 1.58
C PRO A 125 -0.31 22.96 0.77
N VAL A 126 -1.44 22.75 1.45
CA VAL A 126 -2.65 22.21 0.83
C VAL A 126 -3.29 23.32 0.00
N GLY A 127 -3.12 23.23 -1.32
CA GLY A 127 -3.83 24.09 -2.26
C GLY A 127 -5.31 23.71 -2.39
N ARG A 128 -6.15 24.69 -2.77
CA ARG A 128 -7.61 24.51 -2.98
C ARG A 128 -7.94 23.35 -3.94
N TRP A 129 -7.08 23.12 -4.94
CA TRP A 129 -7.24 22.03 -5.91
C TRP A 129 -6.97 20.64 -5.35
N ARG A 130 -6.07 20.48 -4.36
CA ARG A 130 -5.85 19.17 -3.70
C ARG A 130 -7.07 18.78 -2.86
N ILE A 131 -7.69 19.75 -2.19
CA ILE A 131 -8.95 19.55 -1.46
C ILE A 131 -10.06 19.15 -2.42
N ALA A 132 -10.23 19.90 -3.52
CA ALA A 132 -11.23 19.58 -4.53
C ALA A 132 -11.03 18.17 -5.11
N GLY A 133 -9.78 17.79 -5.43
CA GLY A 133 -9.44 16.44 -5.88
C GLY A 133 -9.80 15.35 -4.85
N GLY A 134 -9.48 15.57 -3.57
CA GLY A 134 -9.85 14.64 -2.49
C GLY A 134 -11.37 14.46 -2.36
N VAL A 135 -12.15 15.55 -2.47
CA VAL A 135 -13.62 15.49 -2.48
C VAL A 135 -14.14 14.70 -3.69
N LEU A 136 -13.58 14.94 -4.88
CA LEU A 136 -13.95 14.20 -6.09
C LEU A 136 -13.67 12.70 -5.96
N MET A 137 -12.55 12.31 -5.34
CA MET A 137 -12.26 10.90 -5.08
C MET A 137 -13.28 10.27 -4.12
N LEU A 138 -13.66 10.98 -3.04
CA LEU A 138 -14.70 10.52 -2.11
C LEU A 138 -16.05 10.32 -2.81
N VAL A 139 -16.44 11.25 -3.68
CA VAL A 139 -17.68 11.12 -4.47
C VAL A 139 -17.59 9.95 -5.44
N GLY A 140 -16.47 9.81 -6.16
CA GLY A 140 -16.26 8.71 -7.10
C GLY A 140 -16.33 7.35 -6.42
N VAL A 141 -15.71 7.21 -5.25
CA VAL A 141 -15.74 5.95 -4.50
C VAL A 141 -17.12 5.64 -3.96
N ALA A 142 -17.86 6.65 -3.49
CA ALA A 142 -19.22 6.48 -3.00
C ALA A 142 -20.16 5.97 -4.10
N LEU A 143 -19.99 6.46 -5.33
CA LEU A 143 -20.75 5.97 -6.49
C LEU A 143 -20.41 4.51 -6.81
N VAL A 144 -19.12 4.14 -6.82
CA VAL A 144 -18.66 2.75 -7.05
C VAL A 144 -19.11 1.80 -5.94
N ALA A 145 -19.23 2.29 -4.71
CA ALA A 145 -19.70 1.48 -3.58
C ALA A 145 -21.23 1.35 -3.52
N ALA A 146 -21.97 2.30 -4.10
CA ALA A 146 -23.43 2.34 -4.04
C ALA A 146 -24.12 1.60 -5.21
N PHE A 147 -23.45 1.46 -6.36
CA PHE A 147 -24.01 0.92 -7.60
C PHE A 147 -23.07 -0.13 -8.23
#